data_AF-A0A9D3ZHA4-F1
#
_entry.id   AF-A0A9D3ZHA4-F1
#
_cell.length_a   1.000
_cell.length_b   1.000
_cell.length_c   1.000
_cell.angle_alpha   90.00
_cell.angle_beta   90.00
_cell.angle_gamma   90.00
#
_symmetry.space_group_name_H-M   'P 1'
#
loop_
_entity.id
_entity.type
_entity.pdbx_description
1 polymer ?
#
loop_
_entity_poly.entity_id
_entity_poly.type
_entity_poly.pdbx_seq_one_letter_code
_entity_poly.pdbx_strand_id
1 'polypeptide(L)'
;MSWQTYVDEHLMCEIDGNHLSSAAIVGHDGSIWAQSSNFPQFKQEEINAIMNDFAEPGSLAPTGLYLGGTKYMVIQGEPGYVIRGKKGSGGITIKKSNMALLIGIYDEPMTPGQCNMVVERLGDYLIEQGF
;
A
#
# COMPACT_ATOMS: atom_id res chain seq x y z
N MET A 1 -13.92 -15.03 -6.47
CA MET A 1 -12.52 -14.67 -6.76
C MET A 1 -11.71 -14.77 -5.49
N SER A 2 -10.46 -15.23 -5.55
CA SER A 2 -9.57 -15.24 -4.37
C SER A 2 -8.90 -13.88 -4.21
N TRP A 3 -8.40 -13.57 -3.00
CA TRP A 3 -7.60 -12.36 -2.77
C TRP A 3 -6.34 -12.31 -3.63
N GLN A 4 -5.77 -13.48 -3.97
CA GLN A 4 -4.61 -13.57 -4.85
C GLN A 4 -4.90 -13.07 -6.26
N THR A 5 -6.09 -13.31 -6.80
CA THR A 5 -6.51 -12.76 -8.10
C THR A 5 -6.45 -11.23 -8.12
N TYR A 6 -6.85 -10.57 -7.02
CA TYR A 6 -6.74 -9.10 -6.92
C TYR A 6 -5.29 -8.62 -6.92
N VAL A 7 -4.39 -9.35 -6.27
CA VAL A 7 -2.97 -9.01 -6.31
C VAL A 7 -2.41 -9.23 -7.72
N ASP A 8 -2.61 -10.40 -8.30
CA ASP A 8 -1.97 -10.79 -9.56
C ASP A 8 -2.53 -10.03 -10.76
N GLU A 9 -3.85 -9.84 -10.85
CA GLU A 9 -4.51 -9.27 -12.03
C GLU A 9 -4.78 -7.76 -11.91
N HIS A 10 -4.84 -7.20 -10.69
CA HIS A 10 -5.22 -5.81 -10.48
C HIS A 10 -4.14 -4.93 -9.83
N LEU A 11 -3.35 -5.44 -8.89
CA LEU A 11 -2.23 -4.67 -8.30
C LEU A 11 -0.94 -4.83 -9.12
N MET A 12 -0.60 -6.07 -9.50
CA MET A 12 0.58 -6.40 -10.27
C MET A 12 0.34 -6.32 -11.78
N CYS A 13 -0.66 -5.54 -12.23
CA CYS A 13 -0.97 -5.35 -13.64
C CYS A 13 -0.02 -4.35 -14.31
N GLU A 14 0.06 -4.41 -15.64
CA GLU A 14 0.83 -3.46 -16.43
C GLU A 14 0.12 -2.11 -16.51
N ILE A 15 0.89 -1.03 -16.34
CA ILE A 15 0.45 0.35 -16.48
C ILE A 15 1.50 1.15 -17.25
N ASP A 16 1.18 1.52 -18.48
CA ASP A 16 2.07 2.23 -19.42
C ASP A 16 3.48 1.59 -19.53
N GLY A 17 3.55 0.26 -19.58
CA GLY A 17 4.80 -0.50 -19.64
C GLY A 17 5.50 -0.75 -18.30
N ASN A 18 4.92 -0.30 -17.19
CA ASN A 18 5.46 -0.46 -15.84
C ASN A 18 4.60 -1.39 -14.98
N HIS A 19 5.16 -1.91 -13.89
CA HIS A 19 4.47 -2.72 -12.89
C HIS A 19 4.96 -2.33 -11.49
N LEU A 20 4.12 -2.55 -10.47
CA LEU A 20 4.58 -2.45 -9.08
C LEU A 20 5.75 -3.43 -8.84
N SER A 21 6.73 -3.03 -8.03
CA SER A 21 7.83 -3.90 -7.60
C SER A 21 7.30 -5.04 -6.70
N SER A 22 6.33 -4.71 -5.85
CA SER A 22 5.57 -5.68 -5.06
C SER A 22 4.27 -5.07 -4.56
N ALA A 23 3.29 -5.93 -4.26
CA ALA A 23 2.01 -5.53 -3.70
C ALA A 23 1.45 -6.57 -2.73
N ALA A 24 0.54 -6.14 -1.84
CA ALA A 24 -0.19 -7.03 -0.94
C ALA A 24 -1.55 -6.45 -0.53
N ILE A 25 -2.43 -7.36 -0.12
CA ILE A 25 -3.68 -7.08 0.59
C ILE A 25 -3.54 -7.63 2.00
N VAL A 26 -3.59 -6.73 2.98
CA VAL A 26 -3.33 -7.04 4.40
C VAL A 26 -4.53 -6.60 5.22
N GLY A 27 -5.09 -7.48 6.05
CA GLY A 27 -6.13 -7.11 7.00
C GLY A 27 -5.65 -6.03 7.98
N HIS A 28 -6.57 -5.26 8.57
CA HIS A 28 -6.21 -4.24 9.57
C HIS A 28 -5.51 -4.82 10.81
N ASP A 29 -5.67 -6.12 11.05
CA ASP A 29 -4.99 -6.88 12.10
C ASP A 29 -3.57 -7.33 11.71
N GLY A 30 -3.10 -7.04 10.50
CA GLY A 30 -1.80 -7.48 9.97
C GLY A 30 -1.81 -8.85 9.29
N SER A 31 -2.96 -9.53 9.22
CA SER A 31 -3.07 -10.80 8.49
C SER A 31 -2.88 -10.61 6.99
N ILE A 32 -2.00 -11.40 6.37
CA ILE A 32 -1.77 -11.34 4.92
C ILE A 32 -2.88 -12.13 4.22
N TRP A 33 -3.72 -11.46 3.44
CA TRP A 33 -4.78 -12.10 2.65
C TRP A 33 -4.27 -12.55 1.29
N ALA A 34 -3.39 -11.76 0.68
CA ALA A 34 -2.65 -12.09 -0.54
C ALA A 34 -1.44 -11.18 -0.68
N GLN A 35 -0.40 -11.66 -1.37
CA GLN A 35 0.80 -10.87 -1.65
C GLN A 35 1.51 -11.37 -2.91
N SER A 36 2.26 -10.46 -3.54
CA SER A 36 3.21 -10.79 -4.60
C SER A 36 4.42 -11.55 -4.02
N SER A 37 5.15 -12.28 -4.86
CA SER A 37 6.29 -13.11 -4.42
C SER A 37 7.41 -12.32 -3.74
N ASN A 38 7.59 -11.05 -4.11
CA ASN A 38 8.67 -10.19 -3.62
C ASN A 38 8.20 -9.22 -2.52
N PHE A 39 6.98 -9.38 -2.01
CA PHE A 39 6.49 -8.49 -0.95
C PHE A 39 7.31 -8.68 0.33
N PRO A 40 7.81 -7.59 0.94
CA PRO A 40 8.71 -7.69 2.07
C PRO A 40 7.99 -8.24 3.31
N GLN A 41 8.68 -9.08 4.07
CA GLN A 41 8.20 -9.53 5.38
C GLN A 41 8.23 -8.35 6.36
N PHE A 42 7.05 -7.98 6.86
CA PHE A 42 6.87 -6.88 7.80
C PHE A 42 6.67 -7.38 9.23
N LYS A 43 6.77 -6.47 10.19
CA LYS A 43 6.43 -6.72 11.60
C LYS A 43 5.05 -6.18 11.93
N GLN A 44 4.41 -6.77 12.94
CA GLN A 44 3.08 -6.31 13.38
C GLN A 44 3.07 -4.84 13.79
N GLU A 45 4.15 -4.36 14.42
CA GLU A 45 4.27 -2.96 14.84
C GLU A 45 4.25 -1.98 13.67
N GLU A 46 4.73 -2.40 12.49
CA GLU A 46 4.70 -1.59 11.26
C GLU A 46 3.25 -1.39 10.78
N ILE A 47 2.44 -2.46 10.79
CA ILE A 47 1.01 -2.37 10.44
C ILE A 47 0.23 -1.56 11.47
N ASN A 48 0.50 -1.75 12.76
CA ASN A 48 -0.14 -0.98 13.82
C ASN A 48 0.15 0.53 13.68
N ALA A 49 1.39 0.89 13.31
CA ALA A 49 1.76 2.29 13.08
C ALA A 49 1.06 2.89 11.84
N ILE A 50 0.91 2.12 10.76
CA ILE A 50 0.12 2.50 9.58
C ILE A 50 -1.35 2.72 9.96
N MET A 51 -1.95 1.81 10.72
CA MET A 51 -3.33 1.93 11.20
C MET A 51 -3.51 3.14 12.13
N ASN A 52 -2.53 3.42 12.98
CA ASN A 52 -2.54 4.62 13.81
C ASN A 52 -2.54 5.90 12.97
N ASP A 53 -1.77 5.96 11.89
CA ASP A 53 -1.74 7.14 11.02
C ASP A 53 -3.04 7.35 10.25
N PHE A 54 -3.77 6.28 9.92
CA PHE A 54 -5.13 6.43 9.41
C PHE A 54 -6.12 6.97 10.45
N ALA A 55 -5.92 6.69 11.74
CA ALA A 55 -6.75 7.19 12.83
C ALA A 55 -6.35 8.61 13.27
N GLU A 56 -5.05 8.90 13.27
CA GLU A 56 -4.41 10.15 13.66
C GLU A 56 -3.45 10.62 12.55
N PRO A 57 -3.98 11.26 11.48
CA PRO A 57 -3.19 11.68 10.33
C PRO A 57 -1.97 12.52 10.72
N GLY A 58 -0.78 12.06 10.31
CA GLY A 58 0.49 12.73 10.58
C GLY A 58 1.30 12.12 11.73
N SER A 59 0.78 11.11 12.42
CA SER A 59 1.51 10.37 13.46
C SER A 59 2.81 9.72 12.96
N LEU A 60 2.87 9.33 11.67
CA LEU A 60 4.09 8.79 11.04
C LEU A 60 5.06 9.86 10.53
N ALA A 61 4.66 11.13 10.44
CA ALA A 61 5.52 12.17 9.87
C ALA A 61 6.86 12.35 10.63
N PRO A 62 6.91 12.30 11.98
CA PRO A 62 8.17 12.45 12.73
C PRO A 62 9.09 11.22 12.64
N THR A 63 8.53 10.02 12.58
CA THR A 63 9.29 8.75 12.67
C THR A 63 9.61 8.16 11.29
N GLY A 64 8.75 8.40 10.31
CA GLY A 64 8.72 7.79 8.98
C GLY A 64 7.82 6.56 8.93
N LEU A 65 7.35 6.25 7.73
CA LEU A 65 6.62 5.01 7.44
C LEU A 65 7.62 3.86 7.30
N TYR A 66 7.44 2.78 8.05
CA TYR A 66 8.27 1.58 7.92
C TYR A 66 7.45 0.43 7.35
N LEU A 67 8.04 -0.33 6.45
CA LEU A 67 7.53 -1.61 5.99
C LEU A 67 8.69 -2.55 5.67
N GLY A 68 8.71 -3.72 6.31
CA GLY A 68 9.78 -4.70 6.12
C GLY A 68 11.16 -4.16 6.46
N GLY A 69 11.25 -3.33 7.50
CA GLY A 69 12.47 -2.66 7.93
C GLY A 69 12.92 -1.51 7.01
N THR A 70 12.23 -1.27 5.89
CA THR A 70 12.53 -0.14 5.00
C THR A 70 11.80 1.11 5.47
N LYS A 71 12.55 2.19 5.70
CA LYS A 71 12.02 3.52 6.00
C LYS A 71 11.64 4.27 4.72
N TYR A 72 10.44 4.82 4.69
CA TYR A 72 9.92 5.75 3.69
C TYR A 72 9.64 7.11 4.36
N MET A 73 10.00 8.19 3.67
CA MET A 73 9.58 9.53 4.07
C MET A 73 8.10 9.70 3.71
N VAL A 74 7.28 10.05 4.70
CA VAL A 74 5.85 10.33 4.48
C VAL A 74 5.72 11.56 3.59
N ILE A 75 4.90 11.46 2.55
CA ILE A 75 4.55 12.56 1.65
C ILE A 75 3.03 12.78 1.69
N GLN A 76 2.53 13.79 0.96
CA GLN A 76 1.11 14.13 0.96
C GLN A 76 0.23 12.94 0.50
N GLY A 77 -0.54 12.40 1.45
CA GLY A 77 -1.60 11.42 1.23
C GLY A 77 -2.99 12.05 1.32
N GLU A 78 -3.99 11.23 1.62
CA GLU A 78 -5.37 11.63 1.90
C GLU A 78 -5.72 11.21 3.33
N PRO A 79 -5.94 12.17 4.25
CA PRO A 79 -6.19 11.86 5.66
C PRO A 79 -7.30 10.83 5.86
N GLY A 80 -6.96 9.70 6.50
CA GLY A 80 -7.90 8.61 6.78
C GLY A 80 -8.11 7.61 5.63
N TYR A 81 -7.64 7.89 4.41
CA TYR A 81 -7.89 7.05 3.23
C TYR A 81 -6.62 6.55 2.56
N VAL A 82 -5.61 7.42 2.38
CA VAL A 82 -4.37 7.09 1.64
C VAL A 82 -3.15 7.59 2.39
N ILE A 83 -2.18 6.71 2.60
CA ILE A 83 -0.83 7.06 3.05
C ILE A 83 0.14 6.85 1.90
N ARG A 84 1.04 7.81 1.70
CA ARG A 84 2.07 7.76 0.65
C ARG A 84 3.44 7.97 1.25
N GLY A 85 4.41 7.20 0.78
CA GLY A 85 5.79 7.26 1.22
C GLY A 85 6.77 7.27 0.05
N LYS A 86 7.91 7.94 0.21
CA LYS A 86 8.99 8.00 -0.78
C LYS A 86 10.30 7.48 -0.21
N LYS A 87 11.07 6.75 -1.03
CA LYS A 87 12.44 6.30 -0.73
C LYS A 87 13.29 6.42 -1.98
N GLY A 88 14.16 7.43 -2.02
CA GLY A 88 14.98 7.68 -3.21
C GLY A 88 14.09 7.93 -4.43
N SER A 89 14.25 7.12 -5.46
CA SER A 89 13.42 7.16 -6.66
C SER A 89 12.16 6.28 -6.61
N GLY A 90 12.09 5.33 -5.68
CA GLY A 90 10.92 4.50 -5.42
C GLY A 90 10.00 5.06 -4.32
N GLY A 91 8.99 4.27 -3.98
CA GLY A 91 8.03 4.64 -2.94
C GLY A 91 6.99 3.57 -2.67
N ILE A 92 5.98 3.98 -1.92
CA ILE A 92 4.90 3.13 -1.43
C ILE A 92 3.60 3.92 -1.37
N THR A 93 2.51 3.29 -1.78
CA THR A 93 1.15 3.80 -1.58
C THR A 93 0.34 2.77 -0.81
N ILE A 94 -0.38 3.23 0.21
CA ILE A 94 -1.24 2.41 1.06
C ILE A 94 -2.64 3.01 1.04
N LYS A 95 -3.60 2.28 0.48
CA LYS A 95 -5.03 2.62 0.49
C LYS A 95 -5.75 1.81 1.55
N LYS A 96 -6.49 2.48 2.44
CA LYS A 96 -7.36 1.83 3.42
C LYS A 96 -8.74 1.58 2.80
N SER A 97 -9.20 0.33 2.90
CA SER A 97 -10.59 -0.10 2.66
C SER A 97 -11.30 -0.35 3.99
N ASN A 98 -12.55 -0.85 3.98
CA ASN A 98 -13.30 -1.07 5.22
C ASN A 98 -12.68 -2.17 6.10
N MET A 99 -12.00 -3.15 5.50
CA MET A 99 -11.46 -4.32 6.20
C MET A 99 -9.97 -4.58 5.94
N ALA A 100 -9.40 -3.99 4.88
CA ALA A 100 -8.03 -4.25 4.47
C ALA A 100 -7.22 -2.98 4.13
N LEU A 101 -5.92 -3.16 4.06
CA LEU A 101 -4.91 -2.25 3.53
C LEU A 101 -4.44 -2.82 2.19
N LEU A 102 -4.52 -2.01 1.15
CA LEU A 102 -3.92 -2.30 -0.14
C LEU A 102 -2.58 -1.59 -0.21
N ILE A 103 -1.50 -2.34 -0.35
CA ILE A 103 -0.15 -1.84 -0.31
C ILE A 103 0.49 -2.08 -1.67
N GLY A 104 0.97 -1.01 -2.31
CA GLY A 104 1.78 -1.09 -3.53
C GLY A 104 3.14 -0.43 -3.31
N ILE A 105 4.21 -1.12 -3.68
CA ILE A 105 5.59 -0.63 -3.66
C ILE A 105 6.05 -0.51 -5.10
N TYR A 106 6.71 0.59 -5.43
CA TYR A 106 7.22 0.85 -6.76
C TYR A 106 8.66 1.34 -6.72
N ASP A 107 9.39 1.09 -7.79
CA ASP A 107 10.71 1.63 -8.08
C ASP A 107 10.73 2.21 -9.50
N GLU A 108 11.80 2.90 -9.87
CA GLU A 108 11.99 3.37 -11.26
C GLU A 108 11.93 2.21 -12.26
N PRO A 109 11.34 2.42 -13.45
CA PRO A 109 10.86 3.69 -14.01
C PRO A 109 9.42 4.05 -13.64
N MET A 110 8.77 3.30 -12.74
CA MET A 110 7.39 3.57 -12.33
C MET A 110 7.30 4.85 -11.51
N THR A 111 6.29 5.66 -11.80
CA THR A 111 6.08 6.94 -11.12
C THR A 111 5.18 6.79 -9.89
N PRO A 112 5.26 7.72 -8.91
CA PRO A 112 4.32 7.74 -7.79
C PRO A 112 2.86 7.80 -8.23
N GLY A 113 2.56 8.56 -9.29
CA GLY A 113 1.20 8.69 -9.83
C GLY A 113 0.65 7.38 -10.39
N GLN A 114 1.50 6.59 -11.05
CA GLN A 114 1.12 5.25 -11.52
C GLN A 114 0.81 4.31 -10.35
N CYS A 115 1.64 4.31 -9.30
CA CYS A 115 1.39 3.50 -8.11
C CYS A 115 0.07 3.89 -7.42
N ASN A 116 -0.16 5.19 -7.24
CA ASN A 116 -1.41 5.73 -6.70
C ASN A 116 -2.62 5.23 -7.49
N MET A 117 -2.60 5.37 -8.82
CA MET A 117 -3.74 4.98 -9.64
C MET A 117 -4.10 3.50 -9.49
N VAL A 118 -3.10 2.62 -9.46
CA VAL A 118 -3.32 1.17 -9.34
C VAL A 118 -3.88 0.81 -7.96
N VAL A 119 -3.24 1.28 -6.89
CA VAL A 119 -3.60 0.92 -5.52
C VAL A 119 -4.94 1.53 -5.11
N GLU A 120 -5.17 2.81 -5.44
CA GLU A 120 -6.37 3.54 -5.03
C GLU A 120 -7.60 3.05 -5.80
N ARG A 121 -7.49 2.78 -7.10
CA ARG A 121 -8.60 2.25 -7.91
C ARG A 121 -9.11 0.91 -7.37
N LEU A 122 -8.21 -0.02 -7.01
CA LEU A 122 -8.64 -1.29 -6.45
C LEU A 122 -9.25 -1.08 -5.05
N GLY A 123 -8.69 -0.19 -4.24
CA GLY A 123 -9.24 0.07 -2.91
C GLY A 123 -10.63 0.72 -2.95
N ASP A 124 -10.86 1.65 -3.87
CA ASP A 124 -12.19 2.23 -4.09
C ASP A 124 -13.20 1.16 -4.53
N TYR A 125 -12.80 0.28 -5.46
CA TYR A 125 -13.63 -0.86 -5.86
C TYR A 125 -13.97 -1.78 -4.67
N LEU A 126 -12.99 -2.12 -3.83
CA LEU A 126 -13.25 -2.95 -2.64
C LEU A 126 -14.22 -2.28 -1.66
N ILE A 127 -14.06 -0.97 -1.44
CA ILE A 127 -14.99 -0.18 -0.61
C ILE A 127 -16.41 -0.23 -1.17
N GLU A 128 -16.58 -0.05 -2.48
CA GLU A 128 -17.89 -0.12 -3.15
C GLU A 128 -18.53 -1.51 -3.04
N GLN A 129 -17.73 -2.57 -3.01
CA GLN A 129 -18.20 -3.93 -2.77
C GLN A 129 -18.46 -4.24 -1.29
N GLY A 130 -18.19 -3.29 -0.37
CA GLY A 130 -18.40 -3.45 1.07
C GLY A 130 -17.24 -4.13 1.82
N PHE A 131 -16.06 -4.22 1.19
CA PHE A 131 -14.82 -4.74 1.78
C PHE A 131 -13.92 -3.63 2.31
#